data_AF-A0A931XZ12-F1
#
_entry.id   AF-A0A931XZ12-F1
#
_cell.length_a   1.000
_cell.length_b   1.000
_cell.length_c   1.000
_cell.angle_alpha   90.00
_cell.angle_beta   90.00
_cell.angle_gamma   90.00
#
_symmetry.space_group_name_H-M   'P 1'
#
loop_
_entity.id
_entity.type
_entity.pdbx_description
1 polymer ?
#
loop_
_entity_poly.entity_id
_entity_poly.type
_entity_poly.pdbx_seq_one_letter_code
_entity_poly.pdbx_strand_id
1 'polypeptide(L)'
;MAAKKTATKKPATKKTGAKKTGAKTTKASKPQPAKATPATGGAFEALQAILRPYAKRLVVKTDTPEWLYLDTHTKAPNGKDPLFFAGVRSGKAYTSYYLMPVYANPELLEGISPALRKRMQGKSCFNFPNSKAADPDLVAELRELTRESFDRFQRDGRIGRAGKSPAK
;
A
#
# COMPACT_ATOMS: atom_id res chain seq x y z
N MET A 1 32.41 -20.64 45.73
CA MET A 1 31.76 -19.83 46.78
C MET A 1 32.11 -18.38 46.50
N ALA A 2 31.18 -17.60 45.95
CA ALA A 2 30.27 -16.71 46.67
C ALA A 2 30.70 -15.25 46.48
N ALA A 3 30.11 -14.60 45.48
CA ALA A 3 29.99 -13.14 45.46
C ALA A 3 28.51 -12.82 45.66
N LYS A 4 28.14 -12.45 46.89
CA LYS A 4 26.89 -11.74 47.19
C LYS A 4 27.23 -10.26 47.29
N LYS A 5 26.46 -9.39 46.62
CA LYS A 5 25.67 -8.34 47.29
C LYS A 5 24.74 -7.64 46.29
N THR A 6 23.53 -7.49 46.77
CA THR A 6 22.29 -6.91 46.22
C THR A 6 22.32 -5.38 46.18
N ALA A 7 21.64 -4.76 45.20
CA ALA A 7 20.85 -3.54 45.42
C ALA A 7 19.88 -3.27 44.25
N THR A 8 18.61 -3.15 44.62
CA THR A 8 17.42 -2.78 43.84
C THR A 8 17.40 -1.29 43.45
N LYS A 9 16.83 -0.94 42.28
CA LYS A 9 15.92 0.22 42.08
C LYS A 9 15.42 0.36 40.63
N LYS A 10 14.10 0.21 40.45
CA LYS A 10 13.23 0.97 39.51
C LYS A 10 12.47 2.00 40.40
N PRO A 11 11.71 3.01 39.91
CA PRO A 11 11.45 3.48 38.54
C PRO A 11 11.53 5.02 38.37
N ALA A 12 11.47 5.54 37.14
CA ALA A 12 10.72 6.77 36.79
C ALA A 12 10.84 7.16 35.30
N THR A 13 9.78 7.81 34.84
CA THR A 13 9.38 8.27 33.50
C THR A 13 10.05 9.55 33.00
N LYS A 14 10.22 9.72 31.68
CA LYS A 14 9.86 10.93 30.85
C LYS A 14 10.38 10.75 29.41
N LYS A 15 9.49 10.71 28.41
CA LYS A 15 8.97 11.83 27.58
C LYS A 15 9.85 12.20 26.38
N THR A 16 9.29 11.90 25.20
CA THR A 16 9.21 12.72 23.96
C THR A 16 10.46 13.43 23.41
N GLY A 17 10.80 13.08 22.17
CA GLY A 17 11.62 13.89 21.26
C GLY A 17 11.28 13.57 19.81
N ALA A 18 10.11 14.02 19.35
CA ALA A 18 9.74 13.99 17.93
C ALA A 18 10.60 15.01 17.16
N LYS A 19 11.52 14.53 16.33
CA LYS A 19 12.34 15.38 15.46
C LYS A 19 11.63 15.57 14.12
N LYS A 20 11.32 16.85 13.87
CA LYS A 20 10.68 17.44 12.70
C LYS A 20 11.39 17.07 11.39
N THR A 21 10.61 16.72 10.37
CA THR A 21 10.95 16.99 8.97
C THR A 21 9.74 17.68 8.34
N GLY A 22 9.93 18.95 8.00
CA GLY A 22 8.91 19.77 7.36
C GLY A 22 8.69 19.32 5.92
N ALA A 23 7.48 18.85 5.61
CA ALA A 23 7.02 18.69 4.25
C ALA A 23 6.49 20.05 3.78
N LYS A 24 7.32 20.77 3.03
CA LYS A 24 6.98 22.00 2.33
C LYS A 24 6.02 21.65 1.19
N THR A 25 4.92 22.38 1.15
CA THR A 25 3.85 22.37 0.14
C THR A 25 4.39 22.59 -1.28
N THR A 26 4.05 21.71 -2.22
CA THR A 26 4.10 22.01 -3.66
C THR A 26 2.83 21.54 -4.37
N LYS A 27 1.96 22.52 -4.58
CA LYS A 27 1.11 22.83 -5.75
C LYS A 27 0.61 21.64 -6.61
N ALA A 28 -0.71 21.51 -6.59
CA ALA A 28 -1.52 20.68 -7.49
C ALA A 28 -1.12 20.82 -8.97
N SER A 29 -1.02 19.68 -9.65
CA SER A 29 -1.01 19.60 -11.11
C SER A 29 -2.08 18.61 -11.58
N LYS A 30 -2.82 19.08 -12.57
CA LYS A 30 -4.05 18.58 -13.21
C LYS A 30 -3.86 17.19 -13.87
N PRO A 31 -4.84 16.26 -13.82
CA PRO A 31 -4.78 15.00 -14.57
C PRO A 31 -5.17 15.19 -16.04
N GLN A 32 -4.39 14.60 -16.96
CA GLN A 32 -4.66 14.48 -18.41
C GLN A 32 -4.57 12.97 -18.81
N PRO A 33 -5.26 12.49 -19.86
CA PRO A 33 -6.01 11.23 -19.83
C PRO A 33 -5.25 10.00 -20.33
N ALA A 34 -5.83 8.85 -19.99
CA ALA A 34 -5.44 7.49 -20.34
C ALA A 34 -5.44 7.20 -21.86
N LYS A 35 -4.49 6.37 -22.30
CA LYS A 35 -4.62 5.45 -23.44
C LYS A 35 -4.19 4.04 -23.02
N ALA A 36 -4.80 3.04 -23.63
CA ALA A 36 -4.85 1.65 -23.21
C ALA A 36 -3.89 0.72 -23.98
N THR A 37 -3.39 -0.30 -23.24
CA THR A 37 -2.90 -1.64 -23.65
C THR A 37 -1.57 -1.72 -24.46
N PRO A 38 -0.89 -2.89 -24.50
CA PRO A 38 0.26 -3.25 -23.65
C PRO A 38 1.56 -3.34 -24.47
N ALA A 39 2.66 -2.73 -24.03
CA ALA A 39 3.99 -3.07 -24.55
C ALA A 39 5.12 -2.52 -23.66
N THR A 40 5.79 -3.44 -22.95
CA THR A 40 7.19 -3.30 -22.50
C THR A 40 7.51 -2.09 -21.62
N GLY A 41 6.64 -1.82 -20.65
CA GLY A 41 6.97 -1.00 -19.50
C GLY A 41 7.75 -1.78 -18.44
N GLY A 42 8.64 -1.10 -17.71
CA GLY A 42 9.31 -1.70 -16.55
C GLY A 42 8.30 -2.15 -15.47
N ALA A 43 8.78 -2.82 -14.41
CA ALA A 43 7.93 -3.34 -13.34
C ALA A 43 6.94 -2.30 -12.76
N PHE A 44 7.34 -1.02 -12.70
CA PHE A 44 6.46 0.06 -12.26
C PHE A 44 5.21 0.24 -13.11
N GLU A 45 5.33 0.28 -14.44
CA GLU A 45 4.18 0.53 -15.32
C GLU A 45 3.17 -0.62 -15.25
N ALA A 46 3.66 -1.87 -15.26
CA ALA A 46 2.82 -3.05 -15.13
C ALA A 46 2.02 -3.05 -13.81
N LEU A 47 2.68 -2.72 -12.71
CA LEU A 47 2.06 -2.65 -11.39
C LEU A 47 1.13 -1.44 -11.24
N GLN A 48 1.51 -0.29 -11.81
CA GLN A 48 0.69 0.91 -11.80
C GLN A 48 -0.63 0.66 -12.56
N ALA A 49 -0.58 -0.05 -13.68
CA ALA A 49 -1.76 -0.40 -14.47
C ALA A 49 -2.81 -1.21 -13.68
N ILE A 50 -2.39 -2.00 -12.68
CA ILE A 50 -3.32 -2.69 -11.77
C ILE A 50 -4.14 -1.69 -10.94
N LEU A 51 -3.51 -0.60 -10.47
CA LEU A 51 -4.14 0.37 -9.56
C LEU A 51 -4.98 1.43 -10.28
N ARG A 52 -4.64 1.78 -11.53
CA ARG A 52 -5.29 2.84 -12.30
C ARG A 52 -6.84 2.75 -12.35
N PRO A 53 -7.46 1.56 -12.51
CA PRO A 53 -8.93 1.45 -12.49
C PRO A 53 -9.56 1.86 -11.16
N TYR A 54 -8.87 1.62 -10.04
CA TYR A 54 -9.37 1.93 -8.70
C TYR A 54 -9.23 3.40 -8.34
N ALA A 55 -8.36 4.15 -9.03
CA ALA A 55 -8.19 5.59 -8.85
C ALA A 55 -9.48 6.41 -9.07
N LYS A 56 -10.48 5.85 -9.77
CA LYS A 56 -11.81 6.47 -9.94
C LYS A 56 -12.71 6.33 -8.70
N ARG A 57 -12.46 5.32 -7.87
CA ARG A 57 -13.28 4.97 -6.69
C ARG A 57 -12.56 5.23 -5.37
N LEU A 58 -11.29 5.64 -5.44
CA LEU A 58 -10.39 5.88 -4.34
C LEU A 58 -9.78 7.28 -4.47
N VAL A 59 -9.08 7.72 -3.44
CA VAL A 59 -8.39 9.00 -3.42
C VAL A 59 -6.95 8.80 -3.88
N VAL A 60 -6.59 9.42 -5.00
CA VAL A 60 -5.20 9.48 -5.45
C VAL A 60 -4.43 10.46 -4.56
N LYS A 61 -3.57 9.93 -3.69
CA LYS A 61 -2.73 10.73 -2.79
C LYS A 61 -1.48 11.25 -3.48
N THR A 62 -0.89 10.41 -4.32
CA THR A 62 0.35 10.71 -5.06
C THR A 62 0.27 10.02 -6.40
N ASP A 63 0.56 10.74 -7.47
CA ASP A 63 0.64 10.22 -8.83
C ASP A 63 1.79 10.93 -9.54
N THR A 64 2.91 10.23 -9.60
CA THR A 64 4.17 10.68 -10.18
C THR A 64 4.76 9.51 -10.98
N PRO A 65 5.77 9.76 -11.83
CA PRO A 65 6.44 8.69 -12.59
C PRO A 65 7.05 7.59 -11.73
N GLU A 66 7.32 7.83 -10.44
CA GLU A 66 7.91 6.83 -9.54
C GLU A 66 6.97 6.38 -8.41
N TRP A 67 5.84 7.05 -8.20
CA TRP A 67 4.94 6.79 -7.07
C TRP A 67 3.48 6.90 -7.50
N LEU A 68 2.69 5.88 -7.18
CA LEU A 68 1.23 5.94 -7.23
C LEU A 68 0.67 5.44 -5.90
N TYR A 69 0.01 6.29 -5.12
CA TYR A 69 -0.63 5.92 -3.85
C TYR A 69 -2.13 6.20 -3.88
N LEU A 70 -2.91 5.19 -3.49
CA LEU A 70 -4.35 5.25 -3.36
C LEU A 70 -4.74 5.09 -1.89
N ASP A 71 -5.46 6.10 -1.38
CA ASP A 71 -6.12 6.06 -0.09
C ASP A 71 -7.62 5.77 -0.30
N THR A 72 -8.27 5.19 0.70
CA THR A 72 -9.74 5.09 0.74
C THR A 72 -10.37 6.42 1.15
N HIS A 73 -11.68 6.56 0.94
CA HIS A 73 -12.43 7.72 1.44
C HIS A 73 -12.77 7.62 2.94
N THR A 74 -12.48 6.48 3.57
CA THR A 74 -12.76 6.28 5.00
C THR A 74 -11.54 6.63 5.84
N LYS A 75 -11.79 7.03 7.08
CA LYS A 75 -10.72 7.34 8.02
C LYS A 75 -10.06 6.05 8.51
N ALA A 76 -8.74 6.09 8.63
CA ALA A 76 -7.97 5.04 9.30
C ALA A 76 -8.38 4.95 10.79
N PRO A 77 -8.03 3.85 11.48
CA PRO A 77 -8.32 3.68 12.90
C PRO A 77 -7.78 4.80 13.81
N ASN A 78 -6.78 5.57 13.33
CA ASN A 78 -6.24 6.73 14.03
C ASN A 78 -7.15 7.98 13.97
N GLY A 79 -8.24 7.94 13.20
CA GLY A 79 -9.26 8.97 13.08
C GLY A 79 -8.84 10.25 12.34
N LYS A 80 -7.59 10.35 11.89
CA LYS A 80 -7.02 11.59 11.33
C LYS A 80 -6.76 11.52 9.84
N ASP A 81 -6.23 10.40 9.37
CA ASP A 81 -5.84 10.23 7.97
C ASP A 81 -6.76 9.27 7.24
N PRO A 82 -6.95 9.43 5.93
CA PRO A 82 -7.54 8.40 5.09
C PRO A 82 -6.84 7.04 5.26
N LEU A 83 -7.60 5.95 5.31
CA LEU A 83 -7.03 4.61 5.36
C LEU A 83 -6.35 4.30 4.03
N PHE A 84 -5.04 4.02 4.06
CA PHE A 84 -4.27 3.64 2.88
C PHE A 84 -4.81 2.32 2.30
N PHE A 85 -5.00 2.27 0.99
CA PHE A 85 -5.49 1.09 0.28
C PHE A 85 -4.33 0.35 -0.39
N ALA A 86 -3.71 0.97 -1.38
CA ALA A 86 -2.66 0.34 -2.16
C ALA A 86 -1.74 1.36 -2.80
N GLY A 87 -0.55 0.93 -3.17
CA GLY A 87 0.43 1.82 -3.77
C GLY A 87 1.53 1.12 -4.52
N VAL A 88 2.13 1.82 -5.49
CA VAL A 88 3.32 1.38 -6.21
C VAL A 88 4.40 2.43 -6.02
N ARG A 89 5.61 1.97 -5.71
CA ARG A 89 6.80 2.82 -5.60
C ARG A 89 7.95 2.20 -6.39
N SER A 90 8.50 2.94 -7.33
CA SER A 90 9.76 2.61 -7.98
C SER A 90 10.92 2.98 -7.06
N GLY A 91 11.73 1.98 -6.67
CA GLY A 91 12.98 2.16 -5.93
C GLY A 91 14.21 1.94 -6.81
N LYS A 92 15.40 1.97 -6.21
CA LYS A 92 16.67 1.81 -6.96
C LYS A 92 16.82 0.43 -7.60
N ALA A 93 16.46 -0.64 -6.88
CA ALA A 93 16.61 -2.02 -7.35
C ALA A 93 15.28 -2.75 -7.59
N TYR A 94 14.22 -2.30 -6.91
CA TYR A 94 12.92 -2.95 -6.93
C TYR A 94 11.81 -1.92 -7.05
N THR A 95 10.73 -2.31 -7.70
CA THR A 95 9.43 -1.68 -7.58
C THR A 95 8.63 -2.41 -6.51
N SER A 96 8.21 -1.67 -5.49
CA SER A 96 7.41 -2.17 -4.37
C SER A 96 5.93 -1.90 -4.62
N TYR A 97 5.12 -2.95 -4.49
CA TYR A 97 3.67 -2.88 -4.49
C TYR A 97 3.15 -3.10 -3.07
N TYR A 98 2.45 -2.11 -2.54
CA TYR A 98 1.84 -2.15 -1.21
C TYR A 98 0.35 -2.42 -1.35
N LEU A 99 -0.16 -3.40 -0.61
CA LEU A 99 -1.57 -3.76 -0.60
C LEU A 99 -2.06 -3.88 0.84
N MET A 100 -2.65 -2.83 1.40
CA MET A 100 -3.09 -2.81 2.79
C MET A 100 -4.20 -3.82 3.13
N PRO A 101 -5.14 -4.16 2.24
CA PRO A 101 -6.18 -5.11 2.58
C PRO A 101 -5.68 -6.49 3.03
N VAL A 102 -4.57 -6.97 2.47
CA VAL A 102 -4.00 -8.26 2.90
C VAL A 102 -3.38 -8.20 4.30
N TYR A 103 -2.99 -7.01 4.77
CA TYR A 103 -2.55 -6.83 6.16
C TYR A 103 -3.74 -6.93 7.12
N ALA A 104 -4.88 -6.32 6.76
CA ALA A 104 -6.07 -6.33 7.60
C ALA A 104 -6.81 -7.67 7.56
N ASN A 105 -6.75 -8.38 6.43
CA ASN A 105 -7.42 -9.64 6.18
C ASN A 105 -6.39 -10.64 5.60
N PRO A 106 -5.57 -11.28 6.45
CA PRO A 106 -4.49 -12.17 5.99
C PRO A 106 -5.00 -13.42 5.24
N GLU A 107 -6.27 -13.80 5.43
CA GLU A 107 -6.95 -14.85 4.67
C GLU A 107 -7.00 -14.58 3.15
N LEU A 108 -6.86 -13.33 2.70
CA LEU A 108 -6.72 -13.01 1.28
C LEU A 108 -5.44 -13.60 0.65
N LEU A 109 -4.48 -14.04 1.48
CA LEU A 109 -3.26 -14.70 1.03
C LEU A 109 -3.42 -16.23 0.98
N GLU A 110 -4.53 -16.78 1.47
CA GLU A 110 -4.82 -18.21 1.41
C GLU A 110 -5.24 -18.57 -0.02
N GLY A 111 -4.27 -18.95 -0.85
CA GLY A 111 -4.51 -19.33 -2.24
C GLY A 111 -3.60 -18.65 -3.25
N ILE A 112 -2.78 -17.68 -2.82
CA ILE A 112 -1.75 -17.13 -3.72
C ILE A 112 -0.70 -18.20 -4.05
N SER A 113 -0.17 -18.13 -5.27
CA SER A 113 0.87 -19.01 -5.75
C SER A 113 2.14 -18.87 -4.91
N PRO A 114 2.93 -19.95 -4.78
CA PRO A 114 4.25 -19.87 -4.17
C PRO A 114 5.16 -18.83 -4.84
N ALA A 115 4.97 -18.61 -6.14
CA ALA A 115 5.75 -17.66 -6.93
C ALA A 115 5.42 -16.20 -6.56
N LEU A 116 4.14 -15.85 -6.41
CA LEU A 116 3.74 -14.52 -5.94
C LEU A 116 4.10 -14.33 -4.46
N ARG A 117 3.92 -15.36 -3.64
CA ARG A 117 4.31 -15.33 -2.22
C ARG A 117 5.81 -15.08 -2.03
N LYS A 118 6.67 -15.61 -2.91
CA LYS A 118 8.11 -15.34 -2.90
C LYS A 118 8.45 -13.87 -3.19
N ARG A 119 7.56 -13.11 -3.85
CA ARG A 119 7.71 -11.66 -4.04
C ARG A 119 7.33 -10.86 -2.80
N MET A 120 6.59 -11.47 -1.87
CA MET A 120 6.11 -10.79 -0.68
C MET A 120 7.25 -10.54 0.32
N GLN A 121 7.38 -9.29 0.77
CA GLN A 121 8.27 -8.89 1.85
C GLN A 121 7.46 -8.26 2.98
N GLY A 122 7.59 -8.80 4.18
CA GLY A 122 6.77 -8.36 5.32
C GLY A 122 5.32 -8.85 5.19
N LYS A 123 4.36 -7.97 5.51
CA LYS A 123 2.94 -8.34 5.67
C LYS A 123 2.00 -7.89 4.54
N SER A 124 2.46 -7.01 3.65
CA SER A 124 1.62 -6.41 2.60
C SER A 124 2.39 -5.85 1.40
N CYS A 125 3.71 -6.04 1.35
CA CYS A 125 4.54 -5.52 0.26
C CYS A 125 4.93 -6.66 -0.68
N PHE A 126 4.87 -6.44 -1.99
CA PHE A 126 5.36 -7.34 -3.03
C PHE A 126 6.42 -6.61 -3.86
N ASN A 127 7.62 -7.17 -3.97
CA ASN A 127 8.74 -6.53 -4.67
C ASN A 127 9.04 -7.21 -6.00
N PHE A 128 9.14 -6.40 -7.04
CA PHE A 128 9.52 -6.82 -8.38
C PHE A 128 10.85 -6.17 -8.75
N PRO A 129 11.86 -6.94 -9.20
CA PRO A 129 13.17 -6.39 -9.56
C PRO A 129 13.04 -5.49 -10.79
N ASN A 130 13.71 -4.34 -10.76
CA ASN A 130 13.71 -3.38 -11.87
C ASN A 130 14.66 -3.80 -13.00
N SER A 131 15.55 -4.76 -12.75
CA SER A 131 16.49 -5.28 -13.75
C SER A 131 15.83 -6.10 -14.86
N LYS A 132 14.54 -6.43 -14.73
CA LYS A 132 13.77 -7.16 -15.73
C LYS A 132 12.30 -6.74 -15.70
N ALA A 133 11.58 -7.07 -16.76
CA ALA A 133 10.13 -6.92 -16.80
C ALA A 133 9.47 -7.75 -15.67
N ALA A 134 8.35 -7.23 -15.15
CA ALA A 134 7.52 -8.00 -14.23
C ALA A 134 6.92 -9.19 -14.98
N ASP A 135 6.94 -10.34 -14.32
CA ASP A 135 6.38 -11.58 -14.85
C ASP A 135 4.87 -11.40 -15.07
N PRO A 136 4.34 -11.60 -16.30
CA PRO A 136 2.94 -11.35 -16.61
C PRO A 136 1.99 -12.21 -15.79
N ASP A 137 2.36 -13.45 -15.45
CA ASP A 137 1.53 -14.34 -14.65
C ASP A 137 1.43 -13.83 -13.20
N LEU A 138 2.55 -13.37 -12.64
CA LEU A 138 2.56 -12.76 -11.30
C LEU A 138 1.79 -11.43 -11.25
N VAL A 139 1.85 -10.64 -12.32
CA VAL A 139 1.10 -9.38 -12.44
C VAL A 139 -0.40 -9.66 -12.55
N ALA A 140 -0.80 -10.67 -13.32
CA ALA A 140 -2.18 -11.10 -13.44
C ALA A 140 -2.73 -11.62 -12.10
N GLU A 141 -1.97 -12.45 -11.40
CA GLU A 141 -2.34 -12.96 -10.08
C GLU A 141 -2.47 -11.83 -9.05
N LEU A 142 -1.50 -10.89 -9.03
CA LEU A 142 -1.55 -9.72 -8.14
C LEU A 142 -2.74 -8.81 -8.46
N ARG A 143 -3.15 -8.73 -9.72
CA ARG A 143 -4.35 -7.99 -10.14
C ARG A 143 -5.62 -8.62 -9.57
N GLU A 144 -5.74 -9.94 -9.63
CA GLU A 144 -6.87 -10.67 -9.05
C GLU A 144 -6.90 -10.50 -7.53
N LEU A 145 -5.76 -10.67 -6.85
CA LEU A 145 -5.63 -10.41 -5.41
C LEU A 145 -6.03 -8.97 -5.04
N THR A 146 -5.68 -7.99 -5.88
CA THR A 146 -6.06 -6.59 -5.68
C THR A 146 -7.56 -6.38 -5.85
N ARG A 147 -8.22 -7.07 -6.78
CA ARG A 147 -9.67 -7.05 -6.95
C ARG A 147 -10.37 -7.60 -5.71
N GLU A 148 -9.96 -8.78 -5.24
CA GLU A 148 -10.55 -9.39 -4.05
C GLU A 148 -10.33 -8.54 -2.80
N SER A 149 -9.13 -7.95 -2.68
CA SER A 149 -8.77 -6.98 -1.65
C SER A 149 -9.69 -5.75 -1.65
N PHE A 150 -9.99 -5.21 -2.83
CA PHE A 150 -10.90 -4.09 -3.00
C PHE A 150 -12.34 -4.45 -2.63
N ASP A 151 -12.82 -5.62 -3.07
CA ASP A 151 -14.16 -6.10 -2.74
C ASP A 151 -14.32 -6.43 -1.27
N ARG A 152 -13.26 -6.94 -0.62
CA ARG A 152 -13.22 -7.13 0.82
C ARG A 152 -13.34 -5.80 1.55
N PHE A 153 -12.54 -4.79 1.17
CA PHE A 153 -12.64 -3.47 1.80
C PHE A 153 -13.99 -2.78 1.57
N GLN A 154 -14.63 -3.00 0.42
CA GLN A 154 -16.01 -2.56 0.22
C GLN A 154 -16.99 -3.25 1.18
N ARG A 155 -16.89 -4.57 1.33
CA ARG A 155 -17.73 -5.36 2.24
C ARG A 155 -17.54 -4.94 3.70
N ASP A 156 -16.30 -4.66 4.08
CA ASP A 156 -15.94 -4.17 5.41
C ASP A 156 -16.36 -2.70 5.67
N GLY A 157 -16.96 -2.03 4.68
CA GLY A 157 -17.37 -0.62 4.79
C GLY A 157 -16.21 0.38 4.74
N ARG A 158 -14.98 -0.07 4.41
CA ARG A 158 -13.76 0.75 4.30
C ARG A 158 -13.68 1.52 2.98
N ILE A 159 -14.46 1.11 1.98
CA ILE A 159 -14.61 1.82 0.71
C ILE A 159 -16.11 2.03 0.49
N GLY A 160 -16.52 3.29 0.26
CA GLY A 160 -17.91 3.60 -0.02
C GLY A 160 -18.44 2.77 -1.19
N ARG A 161 -19.65 2.21 -1.04
CA ARG A 161 -20.37 1.62 -2.19
C ARG A 161 -20.52 2.72 -3.24
N ALA A 162 -20.20 2.39 -4.49
CA ALA A 162 -20.51 3.28 -5.61
C ALA A 162 -22.02 3.58 -5.54
N GLY A 163 -22.38 4.84 -5.26
CA GLY A 163 -23.77 5.30 -5.31
C GLY A 163 -24.54 5.46 -3.99
N LYS A 164 -23.91 5.53 -2.81
CA LYS A 164 -24.58 6.14 -1.65
C LYS A 164 -23.74 7.26 -1.05
N SER A 165 -24.18 8.50 -1.31
CA SER A 165 -23.90 9.62 -0.41
C SER A 165 -24.18 9.17 1.03
N PRO A 166 -23.35 9.55 2.01
CA PRO A 166 -23.78 9.45 3.39
C PRO A 166 -25.05 10.29 3.53
N ALA A 167 -26.16 9.62 3.81
CA ALA A 167 -27.38 10.30 4.16
C ALA A 167 -27.18 10.89 5.56
N LYS A 168 -27.23 12.22 5.58
CA LYS A 168 -27.49 13.14 6.71
C LYS A 168 -26.33 13.49 7.63
#